data_AF-R9B184-F1
#
_entry.id   AF-R9B184-F1
#
_cell.length_a   1.000
_cell.length_b   1.000
_cell.length_c   1.000
_cell.angle_alpha   90.00
_cell.angle_beta   90.00
_cell.angle_gamma   90.00
#
_symmetry.space_group_name_H-M   'P 1'
#
loop_
_entity.id
_entity.type
_entity.pdbx_description
1 polymer ?
#
loop_
_entity_poly.entity_id
_entity_poly.type
_entity_poly.pdbx_seq_one_letter_code
_entity_poly.pdbx_strand_id
1 'polypeptide(L)'
;MRAVVKPKNLLGFKIWLEKLGYDVNALNGGFAARAKSREAQRAYKKSHHYVRVGADLSGNPAAHELGNEFERHLAAPEQTCTAKAEKEILHIVKGESHGMGGLVA
;
A
#
# COMPACT_ATOMS: atom_id res chain seq x y z
N MET A 1 -12.47 -13.58 -7.79
CA MET A 1 -11.36 -12.61 -7.58
C MET A 1 -11.48 -12.08 -6.16
N ARG A 2 -10.38 -12.01 -5.39
CA ARG A 2 -10.41 -11.48 -4.01
C ARG A 2 -10.66 -9.97 -4.05
N ALA A 3 -11.40 -9.42 -3.09
CA ALA A 3 -11.49 -7.96 -2.94
C ALA A 3 -10.15 -7.40 -2.45
N VAL A 4 -9.84 -6.15 -2.82
CA VAL A 4 -8.65 -5.42 -2.35
C VAL A 4 -8.68 -5.22 -0.83
N VAL A 5 -9.81 -4.75 -0.31
CA VAL A 5 -10.07 -4.56 1.12
C VAL A 5 -11.55 -4.83 1.39
N LYS A 6 -11.92 -5.10 2.64
CA LYS A 6 -13.35 -5.15 3.02
C LYS A 6 -14.00 -3.78 2.77
N PRO A 7 -15.27 -3.72 2.32
CA PRO A 7 -15.95 -2.46 2.01
C PRO A 7 -16.03 -1.52 3.22
N LYS A 8 -16.22 -2.07 4.43
CA LYS A 8 -16.18 -1.31 5.69
C LYS A 8 -14.83 -0.66 6.00
N ASN A 9 -13.75 -1.18 5.43
CA ASN A 9 -12.38 -0.76 5.68
C ASN A 9 -11.85 0.19 4.59
N LEU A 10 -12.65 0.46 3.55
CA LEU A 10 -12.23 1.24 2.38
C LEU A 10 -11.87 2.69 2.72
N LEU A 11 -12.62 3.31 3.62
CA LEU A 11 -12.32 4.66 4.10
C LEU A 11 -10.99 4.70 4.87
N GLY A 12 -10.74 3.72 5.74
CA GLY A 12 -9.46 3.61 6.45
C GLY A 12 -8.29 3.38 5.51
N PHE A 13 -8.50 2.57 4.47
CA PHE A 13 -7.51 2.31 3.44
C PHE A 13 -7.15 3.59 2.65
N LYS A 14 -8.14 4.44 2.34
CA LYS A 14 -7.91 5.76 1.73
C LYS A 14 -7.03 6.66 2.60
N ILE A 15 -7.37 6.80 3.88
CA ILE A 15 -6.61 7.63 4.84
C ILE A 15 -5.17 7.09 5.00
N TRP A 16 -5.01 5.78 4.99
CA TRP A 16 -3.70 5.13 5.09
C TRP A 16 -2.80 5.44 3.88
N LEU A 17 -3.36 5.42 2.67
CA LEU A 17 -2.65 5.82 1.44
C LEU A 17 -2.23 7.29 1.49
N GLU A 18 -3.10 8.18 1.98
CA GLU A 18 -2.76 9.60 2.16
C GLU A 18 -1.59 9.77 3.14
N LYS A 19 -1.58 9.03 4.25
CA LYS A 19 -0.48 9.02 5.24
C LYS A 19 0.84 8.50 4.66
N LEU A 20 0.78 7.52 3.77
CA LEU A 20 1.97 7.02 3.09
C LEU A 20 2.55 8.08 2.13
N GLY A 21 1.77 9.05 1.67
CA GLY A 21 2.21 10.07 0.70
C GLY A 21 1.68 9.81 -0.71
N TYR A 22 0.60 9.04 -0.82
CA TYR A 22 -0.17 8.93 -2.05
C TYR A 22 -1.22 10.03 -2.13
N ASP A 23 -1.39 10.57 -3.33
CA ASP A 23 -2.48 11.43 -3.72
C ASP A 23 -3.69 10.56 -4.10
N VAL A 24 -4.70 10.53 -3.23
CA VAL A 24 -5.90 9.71 -3.45
C VAL A 24 -6.98 10.52 -4.17
N ASN A 25 -7.22 10.16 -5.43
CA ASN A 25 -8.25 10.72 -6.28
C ASN A 25 -9.48 9.83 -6.26
N ALA A 26 -10.64 10.39 -5.92
CA ALA A 26 -11.90 9.68 -6.02
C ALA A 26 -12.28 9.48 -7.50
N LEU A 27 -12.75 8.28 -7.83
CA LEU A 27 -13.27 7.92 -9.14
C LEU A 27 -14.75 7.55 -9.00
N ASN A 28 -15.49 7.55 -10.10
CA ASN A 28 -16.91 7.25 -10.07
C ASN A 28 -17.14 5.79 -9.60
N GLY A 29 -17.50 5.63 -8.33
CA GLY A 29 -17.63 4.35 -7.64
C GLY A 29 -16.36 3.81 -6.97
N GLY A 30 -15.16 4.37 -7.21
CA GLY A 30 -13.90 3.84 -6.67
C GLY A 30 -12.91 4.94 -6.28
N PHE A 31 -11.62 4.61 -6.23
CA PHE A 31 -10.57 5.60 -6.06
C PHE A 31 -9.25 5.11 -6.66
N ALA A 32 -8.38 6.05 -7.01
CA ALA A 32 -7.02 5.79 -7.44
C ALA A 32 -6.06 6.58 -6.58
N ALA A 33 -4.99 5.94 -6.12
CA ALA A 33 -3.96 6.55 -5.33
C ALA A 33 -2.65 6.56 -6.12
N ARG A 34 -2.00 7.71 -6.22
CA ARG A 34 -0.73 7.86 -6.94
C ARG A 34 0.31 8.48 -6.04
N ALA A 35 1.55 8.02 -6.08
CA ALA A 35 2.62 8.63 -5.31
C ALA A 35 2.74 10.13 -5.65
N LYS A 36 2.51 10.99 -4.66
CA LYS A 36 2.37 12.45 -4.83
C LYS A 36 3.71 13.14 -5.05
N SER A 37 4.73 12.71 -4.33
CA SER A 37 6.06 13.30 -4.35
C SER A 37 7.05 12.50 -5.19
N ARG A 38 8.02 13.18 -5.78
CA ARG A 38 9.14 12.56 -6.51
C ARG A 38 9.98 11.66 -5.59
N GLU A 39 10.07 12.01 -4.31
CA GLU A 39 10.66 11.17 -3.27
C GLU A 39 9.85 9.91 -3.01
N ALA A 40 8.52 10.00 -2.92
CA ALA A 40 7.66 8.82 -2.83
C ALA A 40 7.78 7.94 -4.08
N GLN A 41 7.79 8.53 -5.28
CA GLN A 41 8.03 7.79 -6.53
C GLN A 41 9.42 7.15 -6.61
N ARG A 42 10.47 7.76 -6.05
CA ARG A 42 11.80 7.14 -5.95
C ARG A 42 11.87 6.08 -4.85
N ALA A 43 11.17 6.33 -3.76
CA ALA A 43 11.10 5.45 -2.62
C ALA A 43 10.12 4.31 -2.84
N TYR A 44 9.38 4.26 -3.95
CA TYR A 44 8.42 3.21 -4.26
C TYR A 44 8.80 2.50 -5.56
N LYS A 45 8.49 1.20 -5.63
CA LYS A 45 8.64 0.36 -6.80
C LYS A 45 7.67 0.86 -7.87
N LYS A 46 8.10 0.85 -9.14
CA LYS A 46 7.31 1.37 -10.27
C LYS A 46 5.90 0.78 -10.34
N SER A 47 5.73 -0.48 -9.93
CA SER A 47 4.45 -1.18 -9.85
C SER A 47 3.49 -0.62 -8.79
N HIS A 48 4.02 -0.03 -7.71
CA HIS A 48 3.26 0.58 -6.63
C HIS A 48 3.07 2.09 -6.81
N HIS A 49 3.60 2.72 -7.86
CA HIS A 49 3.41 4.17 -8.10
C HIS A 49 1.96 4.56 -8.32
N TYR A 50 1.17 3.61 -8.80
CA TYR A 50 -0.23 3.78 -9.10
C TYR A 50 -1.02 2.61 -8.53
N VAL A 51 -2.00 2.94 -7.72
CA VAL A 51 -2.90 2.03 -7.04
C VAL A 51 -4.30 2.39 -7.51
N ARG A 52 -5.06 1.42 -8.01
CA ARG A 52 -6.43 1.65 -8.47
C ARG A 52 -7.36 0.66 -7.81
N VAL A 53 -8.42 1.18 -7.21
CA VAL A 53 -9.52 0.40 -6.63
C VAL A 53 -10.82 0.83 -7.30
N GLY A 54 -11.47 -0.12 -7.97
CA GLY A 54 -12.80 0.05 -8.55
C GLY A 54 -13.91 -0.08 -7.51
N ALA A 55 -15.14 0.21 -7.94
CA ALA A 55 -16.33 0.11 -7.11
C ALA A 55 -16.61 -1.30 -6.59
N ASP A 56 -16.31 -2.29 -7.43
CA ASP A 56 -16.44 -3.70 -7.11
C ASP A 56 -15.36 -4.22 -6.15
N LEU A 57 -14.58 -3.31 -5.52
CA LEU A 57 -13.39 -3.62 -4.71
C LEU A 57 -12.32 -4.39 -5.49
N SER A 58 -12.41 -4.40 -6.81
CA SER A 58 -11.41 -4.93 -7.72
C SER A 58 -10.30 -3.90 -7.86
N GLY A 59 -9.05 -4.34 -7.96
CA GLY A 59 -7.95 -3.41 -8.13
C GLY A 59 -6.80 -3.98 -8.92
N ASN A 60 -5.81 -3.13 -9.16
CA ASN A 60 -4.54 -3.60 -9.72
C ASN A 60 -3.76 -4.42 -8.68
N PRO A 61 -2.76 -5.23 -9.07
CA PRO A 61 -1.98 -6.03 -8.11
C PRO A 61 -1.42 -5.21 -6.94
N ALA A 62 -0.94 -3.99 -7.18
CA ALA A 62 -0.50 -3.09 -6.12
C ALA A 62 -1.60 -2.73 -5.11
N ALA A 63 -2.84 -2.53 -5.56
CA ALA A 63 -3.98 -2.34 -4.67
C ALA A 63 -4.24 -3.58 -3.82
N HIS A 64 -4.18 -4.77 -4.40
CA HIS A 64 -4.36 -6.01 -3.66
C HIS A 64 -3.26 -6.27 -2.62
N GLU A 65 -1.99 -6.00 -2.95
CA GLU A 65 -0.88 -6.13 -2.01
C GLU A 65 -1.04 -5.15 -0.83
N LEU A 66 -1.25 -3.86 -1.13
CA LEU A 66 -1.46 -2.82 -0.13
C LEU A 66 -2.71 -3.05 0.71
N GLY A 67 -3.81 -3.49 0.09
CA GLY A 67 -5.06 -3.76 0.77
C GLY A 67 -4.96 -4.96 1.71
N ASN A 68 -4.27 -6.02 1.31
CA ASN A 68 -4.01 -7.17 2.16
C ASN A 68 -3.12 -6.80 3.35
N GLU A 69 -2.11 -5.95 3.14
CA GLU A 69 -1.28 -5.43 4.23
C GLU A 69 -2.10 -4.57 5.20
N PHE A 70 -2.97 -3.71 4.67
CA PHE A 70 -3.88 -2.91 5.48
C PHE A 70 -4.85 -3.75 6.30
N GLU A 71 -5.41 -4.82 5.73
CA GLU A 71 -6.28 -5.75 6.47
C GLU A 71 -5.53 -6.51 7.57
N ARG A 72 -4.28 -6.92 7.30
CA ARG A 72 -3.39 -7.51 8.33
C ARG A 72 -3.08 -6.51 9.43
N HIS A 73 -2.86 -5.26 9.07
CA HIS A 73 -2.61 -4.16 9.98
C HIS A 73 -3.83 -3.91 10.89
N LEU A 74 -5.05 -3.92 10.34
CA LEU A 74 -6.28 -3.82 11.14
C LEU A 74 -6.51 -5.04 12.06
N ALA A 75 -6.08 -6.23 11.65
CA ALA A 75 -6.25 -7.45 12.42
C ALA A 75 -5.26 -7.57 13.60
N ALA A 76 -4.14 -6.83 13.57
CA ALA A 76 -3.10 -6.88 14.59
C ALA A 76 -2.87 -5.49 15.23
N PRO A 77 -3.74 -5.01 16.14
CA PRO A 77 -3.64 -3.67 16.73
C PRO A 77 -2.37 -3.41 17.55
N GLU A 78 -1.67 -4.45 18.01
CA GLU A 78 -0.47 -4.32 18.86
C GLU A 78 0.80 -3.89 18.10
N GLN A 79 0.89 -4.17 16.78
CA GLN A 79 2.07 -3.83 15.98
C GLN A 79 1.92 -2.54 15.16
N THR A 80 0.73 -1.96 15.13
CA THR A 80 0.26 -1.20 13.96
C THR A 80 0.21 0.31 14.18
N CYS A 81 0.32 0.76 15.43
CA CYS A 81 0.66 2.14 15.76
C CYS A 81 2.17 2.38 15.88
N THR A 82 3.01 1.39 15.56
CA THR A 82 4.46 1.53 15.71
C THR A 82 5.12 1.89 14.39
N ALA A 83 6.13 2.77 14.45
CA ALA A 83 7.00 3.13 13.34
C ALA A 83 7.61 1.92 12.61
N LYS A 84 7.60 0.72 13.22
CA LYS A 84 8.02 -0.54 12.62
C LYS A 84 7.08 -1.00 11.49
N ALA A 85 5.77 -0.97 11.71
CA ALA A 85 4.80 -1.34 10.68
C ALA A 85 4.86 -0.36 9.50
N GLU A 86 4.91 0.94 9.78
CA GLU A 86 5.10 1.97 8.75
C GLU A 86 6.39 1.72 7.94
N LYS A 87 7.48 1.34 8.60
CA LYS A 87 8.76 1.04 7.95
C LYS A 87 8.70 -0.24 7.10
N GLU A 88 8.01 -1.30 7.54
CA GLU A 88 7.83 -2.52 6.75
C GLU A 88 6.98 -2.27 5.50
N ILE A 89 5.88 -1.52 5.63
CA ILE A 89 5.08 -1.10 4.48
C ILE A 89 5.95 -0.26 3.54
N LEU A 90 6.74 0.67 4.08
CA LEU A 90 7.67 1.46 3.28
C LEU A 90 8.69 0.57 2.58
N HIS A 91 9.19 -0.50 3.21
CA HIS A 91 10.13 -1.45 2.59
C HIS A 91 9.49 -2.25 1.45
N ILE A 92 8.24 -2.69 1.61
CA ILE A 92 7.49 -3.42 0.58
C ILE A 92 7.23 -2.52 -0.61
N VAL A 93 6.78 -1.29 -0.34
CA VAL A 93 6.53 -0.32 -1.38
C VAL A 93 7.86 0.11 -2.01
N LYS A 94 8.94 0.28 -1.25
CA LYS A 94 10.29 0.62 -1.75
C LYS A 94 10.96 -0.50 -2.51
N GLY A 95 10.45 -1.72 -2.37
CA GLY A 95 11.04 -2.91 -2.98
C GLY A 95 12.48 -3.00 -2.55
N GLU A 96 12.75 -3.31 -1.28
CA GLU A 96 14.02 -3.93 -0.98
C GLU A 96 14.09 -5.23 -1.77
N SER A 97 14.88 -5.18 -2.86
CA SER A 97 15.62 -6.34 -3.31
C SER A 97 16.23 -6.92 -2.05
N HIS A 98 15.74 -8.08 -1.60
CA HIS A 98 16.59 -8.98 -0.86
C HIS A 98 17.81 -9.19 -1.75
N GLY A 99 18.84 -8.38 -1.55
CA GLY A 99 20.18 -8.84 -1.79
C GLY A 99 20.37 -10.01 -0.85
N MET A 100 20.12 -11.22 -1.37
CA MET A 100 21.02 -12.31 -1.05
C MET A 100 22.44 -11.85 -1.44
N GLY A 101 23.10 -11.11 -0.56
CA GLY A 101 24.50 -11.36 -0.28
C GLY A 101 24.45 -12.30 0.93
N GLY A 102 24.49 -13.62 0.76
CA GLY A 102 25.55 -14.27 0.01
C GLY A 102 26.85 -14.01 0.77
N LEU A 103 27.30 -15.07 1.45
CA LEU A 103 28.57 -15.24 2.13
C LEU A 103 29.78 -14.52 1.50
N VAL A 104 30.88 -14.53 2.26
CA VAL A 104 32.30 -14.21 1.97
C VAL A 104 32.68 -12.72 1.89
N ALA A 105 33.70 -12.23 2.62
CA ALA A 105 34.84 -12.87 3.29
C ALA A 105 35.19 -12.17 4.61
#